data_AF-A0A4V2L1L3-F1
#
_entry.id   AF-A0A4V2L1L3-F1
#
_cell.length_a   1.000
_cell.length_b   1.000
_cell.length_c   1.000
_cell.angle_alpha   90.00
_cell.angle_beta   90.00
_cell.angle_gamma   90.00
#
_symmetry.space_group_name_H-M   'P 1'
#
loop_
_entity.id
_entity.type
_entity.pdbx_description
1 polymer ?
#
loop_
_entity_poly.entity_id
_entity_poly.type
_entity_poly.pdbx_seq_one_letter_code
_entity_poly.pdbx_strand_id
1 'polypeptide(L)'
;MKALHKTLSTMLQADLIQITHVSFNQMYTGYSRYYGTVIFVKVFGPDRERKFRTEQQVTAQLTNRVLASFQLASHEWVLVLRDWQLTPVPTALTPTLVYQMGQVVAQFHHTVQLPTTPDLMPVLDFDGMVARVERLKTSPHYGELMFALQYFLDHRMMIRTALAQQPVVTLHGDMGTRNFRYHHGQLVLIDFERARHVYALEDCFKFFFEDLQQSSTLIQAFWAGYGTDLQIPPLVIQWLLLQCSTGIFTYVNQIADDRFEAVGTAMLAQVTLPNH
;
A
#
# COMPACT_ATOMS: atom_id res chain seq x y z
N MET A 1 -12.70 16.94 -18.10
CA MET A 1 -11.32 17.41 -17.83
C MET A 1 -11.17 18.94 -17.81
N LYS A 2 -11.53 19.69 -18.87
CA LYS A 2 -11.33 21.17 -18.90
C LYS A 2 -12.09 21.94 -17.80
N ALA A 3 -13.27 21.47 -17.38
CA ALA A 3 -14.06 22.13 -16.35
C ALA A 3 -13.44 22.00 -14.95
N LEU A 4 -13.09 20.77 -14.53
CA LEU A 4 -12.47 20.50 -13.23
C LEU A 4 -11.17 21.30 -13.03
N HIS A 5 -10.28 21.26 -14.02
CA HIS A 5 -9.04 22.02 -13.99
C HIS A 5 -9.30 23.53 -13.80
N LYS A 6 -10.20 24.13 -14.61
CA LYS A 6 -10.56 25.54 -14.48
C LYS A 6 -11.12 25.88 -13.09
N THR A 7 -12.00 25.04 -12.55
CA THR A 7 -12.57 25.20 -11.21
C THR A 7 -11.48 25.22 -10.14
N LEU A 8 -10.59 24.23 -10.15
CA LEU A 8 -9.49 24.14 -9.18
C LEU A 8 -8.52 25.32 -9.29
N SER A 9 -8.10 25.69 -10.51
CA SER A 9 -7.21 26.83 -10.74
C SER A 9 -7.82 28.14 -10.24
N THR A 10 -9.13 28.31 -10.39
CA THR A 10 -9.85 29.49 -9.87
C THR A 10 -9.91 29.48 -8.35
N MET A 11 -10.37 28.38 -7.74
CA MET A 11 -10.52 28.27 -6.28
C MET A 11 -9.20 28.41 -5.53
N LEU A 12 -8.13 27.84 -6.09
CA LEU A 12 -6.80 27.81 -5.48
C LEU A 12 -5.93 29.00 -5.93
N GLN A 13 -6.47 29.87 -6.80
CA GLN A 13 -5.73 30.97 -7.45
C GLN A 13 -4.37 30.51 -7.97
N ALA A 14 -4.36 29.40 -8.72
CA ALA A 14 -3.17 28.67 -9.08
C ALA A 14 -3.11 28.39 -10.59
N ASP A 15 -1.90 28.48 -11.15
CA ASP A 15 -1.61 28.08 -12.52
C ASP A 15 -1.30 26.58 -12.53
N LEU A 16 -2.36 25.77 -12.44
CA LEU A 16 -2.24 24.32 -12.35
C LEU A 16 -1.84 23.69 -13.69
N ILE A 17 -1.00 22.68 -13.61
CA ILE A 17 -0.60 21.81 -14.71
C ILE A 17 -0.95 20.39 -14.29
N GLN A 18 -1.62 19.66 -15.18
CA GLN A 18 -1.97 18.27 -14.92
C GLN A 18 -0.72 17.39 -14.97
N ILE A 19 -0.56 16.55 -13.96
CA ILE A 19 0.48 15.52 -13.93
C ILE A 19 -0.10 14.26 -14.57
N THR A 20 0.44 13.86 -15.71
CA THR A 20 0.07 12.61 -16.37
C THR A 20 0.74 11.45 -15.65
N HIS A 21 -0.04 10.69 -14.90
CA HIS A 21 0.40 9.48 -14.19
C HIS A 21 -0.64 8.39 -14.36
N VAL A 22 -0.22 7.12 -14.44
CA VAL A 22 -1.13 5.97 -14.43
C VAL A 22 -1.67 5.82 -13.00
N SER A 23 -2.78 6.51 -12.72
CA SER A 23 -3.42 6.54 -11.41
C SER A 23 -4.92 6.76 -11.60
N PHE A 24 -5.72 6.19 -10.71
CA PHE A 24 -7.16 6.44 -10.66
C PHE A 24 -7.52 7.86 -10.19
N ASN A 25 -6.57 8.57 -9.59
CA ASN A 25 -6.71 9.94 -9.13
C ASN A 25 -6.12 10.93 -10.15
N GLN A 26 -6.79 12.06 -10.36
CA GLN A 26 -6.24 13.17 -11.14
C GLN A 26 -5.31 13.99 -10.26
N MET A 27 -4.16 14.38 -10.78
CA MET A 27 -3.14 15.12 -10.05
C MET A 27 -2.75 16.38 -10.79
N TYR A 28 -2.49 17.45 -10.04
CA TYR A 28 -2.03 18.72 -10.57
C TYR A 28 -0.89 19.28 -9.71
N THR A 29 -0.02 20.10 -10.32
CA THR A 29 0.93 20.95 -9.60
C THR A 29 0.94 22.35 -10.17
N GLY A 30 1.26 23.35 -9.36
CA GLY A 30 1.35 24.73 -9.81
C GLY A 30 1.57 25.71 -8.66
N TYR A 31 2.02 26.93 -8.97
CA TYR A 31 2.13 27.97 -7.96
C TYR A 31 0.74 28.51 -7.60
N SER A 32 0.39 28.48 -6.31
CA SER A 32 -0.84 29.07 -5.79
C SER A 32 -0.55 30.42 -5.15
N ARG A 33 -1.18 31.48 -5.67
CA ARG A 33 -1.13 32.81 -5.05
C ARG A 33 -1.86 32.83 -3.70
N TYR A 34 -2.88 32.00 -3.52
CA TYR A 34 -3.63 31.90 -2.28
C TYR A 34 -2.77 31.36 -1.13
N TYR A 35 -1.96 30.33 -1.38
CA TYR A 35 -1.06 29.74 -0.36
C TYR A 35 0.38 30.30 -0.40
N GLY A 36 0.73 31.10 -1.41
CA GLY A 36 2.07 31.67 -1.58
C GLY A 36 3.16 30.63 -1.86
N THR A 37 2.81 29.45 -2.37
CA THR A 37 3.75 28.32 -2.58
C THR A 37 3.33 27.45 -3.77
N VAL A 38 4.23 26.58 -4.21
CA VAL A 38 3.90 25.51 -5.16
C VAL A 38 3.09 24.44 -4.44
N ILE A 39 1.95 24.09 -5.02
CA ILE A 39 1.02 23.11 -4.45
C ILE A 39 0.94 21.87 -5.33
N PHE A 40 0.74 20.73 -4.70
CA PHE A 40 0.36 19.47 -5.32
C PHE A 40 -1.09 19.17 -4.95
N VAL A 41 -1.94 18.93 -5.94
CA VAL A 41 -3.38 18.69 -5.75
C VAL A 41 -3.70 17.27 -6.19
N LYS A 42 -4.24 16.46 -5.28
CA LYS A 42 -4.75 15.11 -5.56
C LYS A 42 -6.27 15.13 -5.52
N VAL A 43 -6.91 14.72 -6.61
CA VAL A 43 -8.37 14.68 -6.76
C VAL A 43 -8.84 13.24 -6.84
N PHE A 44 -9.72 12.88 -5.90
CA PHE A 44 -10.31 11.55 -5.78
C PHE A 44 -11.74 11.57 -6.30
N GLY A 45 -12.15 10.49 -6.96
CA GLY A 45 -13.52 10.32 -7.43
C GLY A 45 -14.56 10.36 -6.29
N PRO A 46 -15.84 10.63 -6.60
CA PRO A 46 -16.89 10.76 -5.59
C PRO A 46 -17.04 9.54 -4.66
N ASP A 47 -16.80 8.34 -5.19
CA ASP A 47 -16.87 7.05 -4.52
C ASP A 47 -15.62 6.70 -3.67
N ARG A 48 -14.64 7.61 -3.59
CA ARG A 48 -13.33 7.38 -2.96
C ARG A 48 -13.09 8.16 -1.68
N GLU A 49 -14.15 8.59 -1.00
CA GLU A 49 -14.06 9.35 0.25
C GLU A 49 -13.12 8.69 1.27
N ARG A 50 -13.24 7.37 1.47
CA ARG A 50 -12.40 6.65 2.44
C ARG A 50 -10.91 6.77 2.12
N LYS A 51 -10.53 6.56 0.86
CA LYS A 51 -9.13 6.69 0.40
C LYS A 51 -8.60 8.11 0.60
N PHE A 52 -9.41 9.10 0.26
CA PHE A 52 -9.12 10.51 0.48
C PHE A 52 -8.89 10.82 1.97
N ARG A 53 -9.81 10.38 2.85
CA ARG A 53 -9.69 10.60 4.30
C ARG A 53 -8.45 9.92 4.87
N THR A 54 -8.15 8.69 4.46
CA THR A 54 -6.94 7.98 4.87
C THR A 54 -5.69 8.75 4.45
N GLU A 55 -5.57 9.14 3.17
CA GLU A 55 -4.43 9.92 2.68
C GLU A 55 -4.23 11.21 3.48
N GLN A 56 -5.33 11.96 3.68
CA GLN A 56 -5.32 13.23 4.39
C GLN A 56 -4.91 13.07 5.86
N GLN A 57 -5.50 12.10 6.57
CA GLN A 57 -5.23 11.85 7.98
C GLN A 57 -3.80 11.36 8.22
N VAL A 58 -3.29 10.44 7.39
CA VAL A 58 -1.91 9.94 7.54
C VAL A 58 -0.90 11.04 7.20
N THR A 59 -1.11 11.76 6.10
CA THR A 59 -0.20 12.85 5.69
C THR A 59 -0.10 13.95 6.75
N ALA A 60 -1.22 14.28 7.40
CA ALA A 60 -1.27 15.31 8.45
C ALA A 60 -0.57 14.89 9.75
N GLN A 61 -0.48 13.59 10.05
CA GLN A 61 0.28 13.08 11.21
C GLN A 61 1.79 13.11 10.99
N LEU A 62 2.22 12.87 9.76
CA LEU A 62 3.64 12.74 9.42
C LEU A 62 4.29 14.07 9.03
N THR A 63 3.50 15.01 8.52
CA THR A 63 4.02 16.21 7.86
C THR A 63 3.10 17.41 8.03
N ASN A 64 3.64 18.60 7.81
CA ASN A 64 2.86 19.84 7.66
C ASN A 64 2.48 20.14 6.20
N ARG A 65 2.44 19.12 5.32
CA ARG A 65 2.14 19.32 3.89
C ARG A 65 0.69 19.66 3.62
N VAL A 66 -0.24 19.15 4.42
CA VAL A 66 -1.67 19.36 4.18
C VAL A 66 -2.00 20.85 4.33
N LEU A 67 -2.37 21.48 3.22
CA LEU A 67 -2.78 22.89 3.18
C LEU A 67 -4.30 23.02 3.31
N ALA A 68 -5.04 22.17 2.59
CA ALA A 68 -6.49 22.14 2.64
C ALA A 68 -7.04 20.81 2.13
N SER A 69 -8.29 20.55 2.50
CA SER A 69 -9.04 19.39 2.04
C SER A 69 -10.52 19.75 1.95
N PHE A 70 -11.18 19.47 0.82
CA PHE A 70 -12.59 19.85 0.60
C PHE A 70 -13.26 18.94 -0.45
N GLN A 71 -14.59 19.01 -0.51
CA GLN A 71 -15.37 18.35 -1.56
C GLN A 71 -15.89 19.40 -2.55
N LEU A 72 -15.83 19.10 -3.84
CA LEU A 72 -16.42 19.95 -4.89
C LEU A 72 -17.94 19.75 -4.96
N ALA A 73 -18.64 20.71 -5.57
CA ALA A 73 -20.07 20.57 -5.85
C ALA A 73 -20.40 19.37 -6.77
N SER A 74 -19.43 18.94 -7.58
CA SER A 74 -19.47 17.72 -8.40
C SER A 74 -19.10 16.45 -7.64
N HIS A 75 -18.98 16.54 -6.31
CA HIS A 75 -18.73 15.46 -5.35
C HIS A 75 -17.32 14.86 -5.32
N GLU A 76 -16.38 15.28 -6.18
CA GLU A 76 -14.98 14.86 -6.05
C GLU A 76 -14.36 15.42 -4.77
N TRP A 77 -13.44 14.64 -4.18
CA TRP A 77 -12.70 15.01 -2.99
C TRP A 77 -11.32 15.54 -3.39
N VAL A 78 -10.92 16.68 -2.82
CA VAL A 78 -9.70 17.39 -3.20
C VAL A 78 -8.80 17.52 -1.97
N LEU A 79 -7.57 17.03 -2.10
CA LEU A 79 -6.50 17.22 -1.13
C LEU A 79 -5.43 18.15 -1.73
N VAL A 80 -5.15 19.25 -1.05
CA VAL A 80 -4.14 20.24 -1.44
C VAL A 80 -2.95 20.11 -0.49
N LEU A 81 -1.77 19.84 -1.06
CA LEU A 81 -0.53 19.64 -0.35
C LEU A 81 0.51 20.69 -0.77
N ARG A 82 1.44 21.05 0.10
CA ARG A 82 2.69 21.72 -0.30
C ARG A 82 3.46 20.78 -1.23
N ASP A 83 3.90 21.25 -2.39
CA ASP A 83 4.74 20.46 -3.27
C ASP A 83 6.18 20.44 -2.70
N TRP A 84 6.65 19.25 -2.35
CA TRP A 84 7.98 19.02 -1.77
C TRP A 84 9.04 18.71 -2.83
N GLN A 85 8.69 18.74 -4.12
CA GLN A 85 9.63 18.45 -5.22
C GLN A 85 10.40 17.13 -4.97
N LEU A 86 9.63 16.09 -4.64
CA LEU A 86 10.16 14.80 -4.23
C LEU A 86 10.94 14.14 -5.36
N THR A 87 12.12 13.59 -5.05
CA THR A 87 12.91 12.83 -6.01
C THR A 87 12.80 11.33 -5.77
N PRO A 88 12.83 10.50 -6.83
CA PRO A 88 12.77 9.05 -6.70
C PRO A 88 14.04 8.49 -6.03
N VAL A 89 13.89 7.34 -5.38
CA VAL A 89 15.05 6.52 -4.98
C VAL A 89 15.71 5.88 -6.21
N PRO A 90 17.01 5.50 -6.14
CA PRO A 90 17.66 4.73 -7.20
C PRO A 90 16.92 3.43 -7.51
N THR A 91 16.94 3.01 -8.78
CA THR A 91 16.36 1.73 -9.22
C THR A 91 17.12 0.53 -8.68
N ALA A 92 18.45 0.63 -8.60
CA ALA A 92 19.29 -0.37 -7.98
C ALA A 92 19.30 -0.21 -6.46
N LEU A 93 18.74 -1.19 -5.75
CA LEU A 93 18.67 -1.17 -4.30
C LEU A 93 19.94 -1.74 -3.67
N THR A 94 20.52 -0.97 -2.75
CA THR A 94 21.69 -1.39 -1.97
C THR A 94 21.25 -1.81 -0.56
N PRO A 95 22.04 -2.65 0.14
CA PRO A 95 21.74 -3.00 1.54
C PRO A 95 21.58 -1.75 2.44
N THR A 96 22.40 -0.72 2.25
CA THR A 96 22.31 0.54 3.02
C THR A 96 20.98 1.26 2.80
N LEU A 97 20.53 1.37 1.54
CA LEU A 97 19.23 2.01 1.24
C LEU A 97 18.07 1.18 1.81
N VAL A 98 18.13 -0.15 1.67
CA VAL A 98 17.07 -1.04 2.15
C VAL A 98 17.00 -1.06 3.68
N TYR A 99 18.14 -0.93 4.37
CA TYR A 99 18.19 -0.67 5.80
C TYR A 99 17.46 0.63 6.18
N GLN A 100 17.72 1.74 5.48
CA GLN A 100 17.02 3.00 5.71
C GLN A 100 15.51 2.90 5.42
N MET A 101 15.12 2.15 4.38
CA MET A 101 13.70 1.85 4.11
C MET A 101 13.06 1.11 5.28
N GLY A 102 13.74 0.12 5.86
CA GLY A 102 13.31 -0.58 7.08
C GLY A 102 13.06 0.39 8.25
N GLN A 103 13.97 1.34 8.47
CA GLN A 103 13.81 2.36 9.52
C GLN A 103 12.58 3.25 9.29
N VAL A 104 12.38 3.72 8.05
CA VAL A 104 11.22 4.56 7.69
C VAL A 104 9.91 3.81 7.91
N VAL A 105 9.85 2.53 7.53
CA VAL A 105 8.64 1.70 7.71
C VAL A 105 8.38 1.42 9.20
N ALA A 106 9.41 1.11 9.99
CA ALA A 106 9.28 0.94 11.42
C ALA A 106 8.74 2.22 12.11
N GLN A 107 9.30 3.37 11.74
CA GLN A 107 8.82 4.66 12.24
C GLN A 107 7.37 4.90 11.85
N PHE A 108 6.98 4.58 10.61
CA PHE A 108 5.60 4.71 10.14
C PHE A 108 4.64 3.82 10.95
N HIS A 109 4.95 2.53 11.10
CA HIS A 109 4.16 1.57 11.87
C HIS A 109 3.98 1.99 13.34
N HIS A 110 4.98 2.67 13.92
CA HIS A 110 4.93 3.17 15.30
C HIS A 110 4.17 4.49 15.45
N THR A 111 4.30 5.40 14.49
CA THR A 111 3.82 6.78 14.63
C THR A 111 2.38 6.94 14.17
N VAL A 112 1.98 6.27 13.10
CA VAL A 112 0.69 6.54 12.45
C VAL A 112 -0.44 5.81 13.15
N GLN A 113 -1.44 6.58 13.54
CA GLN A 113 -2.65 6.08 14.17
C GLN A 113 -3.86 6.37 13.27
N LEU A 114 -4.56 5.32 12.90
CA LEU A 114 -5.87 5.35 12.24
C LEU A 114 -6.95 4.80 13.18
N PRO A 115 -8.23 5.15 12.99
CA PRO A 115 -9.30 4.57 13.78
C PRO A 115 -9.37 3.06 13.57
N THR A 116 -9.35 2.29 14.65
CA THR A 116 -9.57 0.84 14.59
C THR A 116 -11.04 0.59 14.30
N THR A 117 -11.33 -0.02 13.16
CA THR A 117 -12.68 -0.38 12.75
C THR A 117 -12.73 -1.91 12.66
N PRO A 118 -13.54 -2.60 13.50
CA PRO A 118 -13.52 -4.07 13.61
C PRO A 118 -13.72 -4.82 12.28
N ASP A 119 -14.47 -4.24 11.34
CA ASP A 119 -14.80 -4.85 10.04
C ASP A 119 -13.65 -4.81 9.00
N LEU A 120 -12.43 -4.44 9.40
CA LEU A 120 -11.37 -4.05 8.46
C LEU A 120 -10.03 -4.76 8.67
N MET A 121 -10.05 -6.02 9.10
CA MET A 121 -8.88 -6.92 9.05
C MET A 121 -9.04 -7.95 7.91
N PRO A 122 -8.67 -7.63 6.65
CA PRO A 122 -8.83 -8.55 5.51
C PRO A 122 -8.20 -9.92 5.73
N VAL A 123 -7.10 -9.97 6.48
CA VAL A 123 -6.41 -11.21 6.84
C VAL A 123 -7.25 -12.17 7.70
N LEU A 124 -8.27 -11.68 8.42
CA LEU A 124 -9.18 -12.50 9.22
C LEU A 124 -10.51 -12.77 8.49
N ASP A 125 -10.68 -12.22 7.29
CA ASP A 125 -11.87 -12.39 6.45
C ASP A 125 -11.72 -13.61 5.53
N PHE A 126 -11.90 -14.80 6.13
CA PHE A 126 -11.83 -16.07 5.42
C PHE A 126 -12.94 -16.20 4.37
N ASP A 127 -14.15 -15.72 4.66
CA ASP A 127 -15.28 -15.79 3.72
C ASP A 127 -15.06 -14.87 2.52
N GLY A 128 -14.53 -13.66 2.75
CA GLY A 128 -14.12 -12.76 1.68
C GLY A 128 -12.96 -13.31 0.86
N MET A 129 -12.06 -14.09 1.46
CA MET A 129 -11.02 -14.81 0.74
C MET A 129 -11.60 -15.90 -0.17
N VAL A 130 -12.54 -16.71 0.31
CA VAL A 130 -13.29 -17.68 -0.52
C VAL A 130 -13.93 -16.98 -1.70
N ALA A 131 -14.71 -15.92 -1.45
CA ALA A 131 -15.35 -15.15 -2.51
C ALA A 131 -14.34 -14.55 -3.51
N ARG A 132 -13.12 -14.21 -3.06
CA ARG A 132 -12.06 -13.68 -3.93
C ARG A 132 -11.46 -14.77 -4.81
N VAL A 133 -11.16 -15.95 -4.27
CA VAL A 133 -10.64 -17.06 -5.07
C VAL A 133 -11.68 -17.58 -6.06
N GLU A 134 -12.96 -17.66 -5.67
CA GLU A 134 -14.06 -18.05 -6.58
C GLU A 134 -14.19 -17.12 -7.81
N ARG A 135 -13.93 -15.81 -7.64
CA ARG A 135 -13.90 -14.86 -8.77
C ARG A 135 -12.74 -15.12 -9.73
N LEU A 136 -11.74 -15.90 -9.33
CA LEU A 136 -10.59 -16.29 -10.14
C LEU A 136 -10.78 -17.64 -10.84
N LYS A 137 -11.99 -18.19 -10.92
CA LYS A 137 -12.27 -19.48 -11.59
C LYS A 137 -11.75 -19.61 -13.03
N THR A 138 -11.54 -18.50 -13.73
CA THR A 138 -10.99 -18.46 -15.10
C THR A 138 -9.47 -18.31 -15.15
N SER A 139 -8.84 -18.02 -14.01
CA SER A 139 -7.39 -17.91 -13.88
C SER A 139 -6.74 -19.29 -13.98
N PRO A 140 -5.57 -19.42 -14.63
CA PRO A 140 -4.80 -20.66 -14.62
C PRO A 140 -4.39 -21.11 -13.20
N HIS A 141 -4.31 -20.17 -12.25
CA HIS A 141 -3.89 -20.42 -10.87
C HIS A 141 -5.02 -20.89 -9.94
N TYR A 142 -6.27 -20.97 -10.43
CA TYR A 142 -7.45 -21.24 -9.60
C TYR A 142 -7.34 -22.55 -8.81
N GLY A 143 -6.88 -23.62 -9.45
CA GLY A 143 -6.77 -24.94 -8.79
C GLY A 143 -5.81 -24.93 -7.61
N GLU A 144 -4.64 -24.32 -7.78
CA GLU A 144 -3.63 -24.19 -6.73
C GLU A 144 -4.11 -23.30 -5.58
N LEU A 145 -4.76 -22.18 -5.91
CA LEU A 145 -5.35 -21.27 -4.92
C LEU A 145 -6.43 -21.96 -4.09
N MET A 146 -7.34 -22.71 -4.73
CA MET A 146 -8.39 -23.45 -4.03
C MET A 146 -7.85 -24.56 -3.14
N PHE A 147 -6.84 -25.30 -3.63
CA PHE A 147 -6.18 -26.34 -2.84
C PHE A 147 -5.54 -25.77 -1.56
N ALA A 148 -4.75 -24.70 -1.69
CA ALA A 148 -4.14 -24.04 -0.55
C ALA A 148 -5.19 -23.43 0.39
N LEU A 149 -6.22 -22.77 -0.17
CA LEU A 149 -7.29 -22.15 0.61
C LEU A 149 -8.01 -23.17 1.50
N GLN A 150 -8.34 -24.35 0.98
CA GLN A 150 -9.03 -25.39 1.75
C GLN A 150 -8.25 -25.75 3.02
N TYR A 151 -6.93 -25.92 2.90
CA TYR A 151 -6.07 -26.18 4.06
C TYR A 151 -6.17 -25.07 5.10
N PHE A 152 -6.09 -23.79 4.72
CA PHE A 152 -6.18 -22.69 5.68
C PHE A 152 -7.56 -22.53 6.30
N LEU A 153 -8.64 -22.88 5.57
CA LEU A 153 -9.99 -22.90 6.12
C LEU A 153 -10.12 -23.93 7.24
N ASP A 154 -9.53 -25.12 7.07
CA ASP A 154 -9.50 -26.16 8.11
C ASP A 154 -8.68 -25.72 9.33
N HIS A 155 -7.68 -24.85 9.13
CA HIS A 155 -6.78 -24.33 10.18
C HIS A 155 -7.14 -22.92 10.68
N ARG A 156 -8.29 -22.35 10.28
CA ARG A 156 -8.66 -20.94 10.54
C ARG A 156 -8.61 -20.54 12.01
N MET A 157 -8.97 -21.43 12.92
CA MET A 157 -8.93 -21.14 14.36
C MET A 157 -7.50 -21.04 14.90
N MET A 158 -6.59 -21.86 14.39
CA MET A 158 -5.16 -21.77 14.75
C MET A 158 -4.56 -20.47 14.22
N ILE A 159 -4.89 -20.10 12.97
CA ILE A 159 -4.46 -18.84 12.36
C ILE A 159 -4.96 -17.63 13.16
N ARG A 160 -6.26 -17.61 13.50
CA ARG A 160 -6.86 -16.55 14.35
C ARG A 160 -6.15 -16.43 15.69
N THR A 161 -5.88 -17.55 16.35
CA THR A 161 -5.21 -17.58 17.66
C THR A 161 -3.77 -17.08 17.56
N ALA A 162 -3.03 -17.52 16.56
CA ALA A 162 -1.66 -17.09 16.29
C ALA A 162 -1.59 -15.59 16.00
N LEU A 163 -2.50 -15.08 15.18
CA LEU A 163 -2.60 -13.68 14.81
C LEU A 163 -3.03 -12.78 15.97
N ALA A 164 -3.89 -13.25 16.86
CA ALA A 164 -4.30 -12.48 18.05
C ALA A 164 -3.14 -12.12 19.00
N GLN A 165 -2.01 -12.84 18.91
CA GLN A 165 -0.80 -12.57 19.68
C GLN A 165 0.16 -11.59 18.97
N GLN A 166 -0.12 -11.24 17.71
CA GLN A 166 0.74 -10.38 16.91
C GLN A 166 0.35 -8.91 17.07
N PRO A 167 1.31 -7.98 17.07
CA PRO A 167 1.00 -6.56 17.13
C PRO A 167 0.26 -6.13 15.86
N VAL A 168 -0.86 -5.43 16.05
CA VAL A 168 -1.56 -4.73 14.98
C VAL A 168 -0.96 -3.34 14.87
N VAL A 169 -0.57 -2.96 13.66
CA VAL A 169 0.02 -1.65 13.35
C VAL A 169 -0.73 -1.02 12.17
N THR A 170 -0.54 0.28 11.97
CA THR A 170 -0.97 0.92 10.72
C THR A 170 0.04 0.60 9.63
N LEU A 171 -0.35 -0.22 8.65
CA LEU A 171 0.44 -0.47 7.44
C LEU A 171 0.30 0.68 6.46
N HIS A 172 1.30 0.88 5.60
CA HIS A 172 1.19 1.73 4.41
C HIS A 172 0.15 1.14 3.43
N GLY A 173 0.16 -0.18 3.28
CA GLY A 173 -0.84 -0.94 2.51
C GLY A 173 -0.63 -0.94 1.00
N ASP A 174 0.47 -0.36 0.53
CA ASP A 174 0.97 -0.34 -0.85
C ASP A 174 2.47 -0.08 -0.87
N MET A 175 3.19 -0.71 0.04
CA MET A 175 4.63 -0.52 0.15
C MET A 175 5.34 -1.05 -1.11
N GLY A 176 6.22 -0.22 -1.65
CA GLY A 176 7.03 -0.51 -2.82
C GLY A 176 8.02 0.63 -3.08
N THR A 177 9.11 0.39 -3.80
CA THR A 177 10.16 1.41 -4.07
C THR A 177 9.59 2.70 -4.62
N ARG A 178 8.54 2.61 -5.44
CA ARG A 178 7.83 3.76 -6.04
C ARG A 178 7.19 4.71 -5.01
N ASN A 179 6.99 4.29 -3.78
CA ASN A 179 6.40 5.11 -2.72
C ASN A 179 7.45 5.63 -1.73
N PHE A 180 8.72 5.24 -1.89
CA PHE A 180 9.84 5.89 -1.22
C PHE A 180 10.37 7.05 -2.07
N ARG A 181 10.62 8.18 -1.42
CA ARG A 181 11.12 9.41 -2.05
C ARG A 181 12.17 10.08 -1.19
N TYR A 182 13.02 10.89 -1.80
CA TYR A 182 13.85 11.84 -1.08
C TYR A 182 13.19 13.21 -1.00
N HIS A 183 13.22 13.78 0.19
CA HIS A 183 12.91 15.18 0.47
C HIS A 183 14.09 15.79 1.24
N HIS A 184 14.81 16.73 0.62
CA HIS A 184 16.03 17.32 1.18
C HIS A 184 17.04 16.27 1.72
N GLY A 185 17.25 15.20 0.95
CA GLY A 185 18.18 14.11 1.31
C GLY A 185 17.64 13.12 2.36
N GLN A 186 16.44 13.35 2.91
CA GLN A 186 15.78 12.43 3.84
C GLN A 186 14.83 11.50 3.09
N LEU A 187 14.89 10.21 3.42
CA LEU A 187 14.00 9.22 2.86
C LEU A 187 12.61 9.32 3.52
N VAL A 188 11.55 9.41 2.73
CA VAL A 188 10.17 9.53 3.18
C VAL A 188 9.25 8.59 2.40
N LEU A 189 8.11 8.22 3.02
CA LEU A 189 7.01 7.51 2.37
C LEU A 189 5.95 8.49 1.84
N ILE A 190 5.23 8.10 0.80
CA ILE A 190 4.11 8.84 0.20
C ILE A 190 3.02 7.90 -0.31
N ASP A 191 1.84 8.44 -0.61
CA ASP A 191 0.70 7.72 -1.19
C ASP A 191 0.03 6.76 -0.19
N PHE A 192 -0.53 7.35 0.86
CA PHE A 192 -1.06 6.65 2.02
C PHE A 192 -2.52 6.21 1.90
N GLU A 193 -3.16 6.38 0.74
CA GLU A 193 -4.59 6.10 0.54
C GLU A 193 -5.01 4.65 0.84
N ARG A 194 -4.05 3.71 0.93
CA ARG A 194 -4.27 2.28 1.22
C ARG A 194 -3.90 1.89 2.65
N ALA A 195 -3.52 2.86 3.48
CA ALA A 195 -3.13 2.61 4.87
C ALA A 195 -4.29 2.04 5.69
N ARG A 196 -3.97 1.06 6.53
CA ARG A 196 -4.97 0.27 7.29
C ARG A 196 -4.34 -0.44 8.49
N HIS A 197 -5.17 -0.78 9.48
CA HIS A 197 -4.75 -1.57 10.64
C HIS A 197 -4.69 -3.06 10.32
N VAL A 198 -3.49 -3.62 10.25
CA VAL A 198 -3.29 -5.08 10.09
C VAL A 198 -1.95 -5.51 10.71
N TYR A 199 -1.44 -6.69 10.37
CA TYR A 199 -0.18 -7.23 10.87
C TYR A 199 0.99 -6.77 10.01
N ALA A 200 2.07 -6.32 10.67
CA ALA A 200 3.22 -5.66 10.04
C ALA A 200 3.79 -6.37 8.79
N LEU A 201 3.80 -7.71 8.79
CA LEU A 201 4.39 -8.50 7.72
C LEU A 201 3.63 -8.40 6.38
N GLU A 202 2.34 -8.08 6.40
CA GLU A 202 1.54 -7.96 5.17
C GLU A 202 2.05 -6.84 4.25
N ASP A 203 2.59 -5.76 4.81
CA ASP A 203 3.17 -4.67 4.01
C ASP A 203 4.50 -5.07 3.35
N CYS A 204 5.19 -6.06 3.92
CA CYS A 204 6.55 -6.43 3.52
C CYS A 204 6.59 -7.40 2.34
N PHE A 205 5.64 -8.33 2.22
CA PHE A 205 5.73 -9.41 1.23
C PHE A 205 5.81 -8.90 -0.21
N LYS A 206 4.94 -7.97 -0.61
CA LYS A 206 4.98 -7.41 -1.96
C LYS A 206 6.34 -6.77 -2.26
N PHE A 207 6.86 -5.94 -1.35
CA PHE A 207 8.16 -5.33 -1.50
C PHE A 207 9.30 -6.36 -1.61
N PHE A 208 9.26 -7.43 -0.79
CA PHE A 208 10.31 -8.45 -0.80
C PHE A 208 10.35 -9.26 -2.09
N PHE A 209 9.20 -9.58 -2.67
CA PHE A 209 9.14 -10.34 -3.90
C PHE A 209 9.31 -9.45 -5.14
N GLU A 210 8.65 -8.30 -5.19
CA GLU A 210 8.65 -7.44 -6.38
C GLU A 210 9.91 -6.58 -6.49
N ASP A 211 10.28 -5.88 -5.42
CA ASP A 211 11.35 -4.88 -5.43
C ASP A 211 12.70 -5.47 -5.01
N LEU A 212 12.73 -6.31 -3.97
CA LEU A 212 13.97 -6.96 -3.50
C LEU A 212 14.29 -8.25 -4.24
N GLN A 213 13.37 -8.76 -5.06
CA GLN A 213 13.51 -10.01 -5.82
C GLN A 213 13.98 -11.18 -4.93
N GLN A 214 13.50 -11.19 -3.70
CA GLN A 214 13.82 -12.20 -2.69
C GLN A 214 15.30 -12.31 -2.31
N SER A 215 16.08 -11.27 -2.57
CA SER A 215 17.49 -11.21 -2.15
C SER A 215 17.61 -11.31 -0.63
N SER A 216 18.21 -12.39 -0.14
CA SER A 216 18.41 -12.63 1.29
C SER A 216 19.19 -11.49 1.94
N THR A 217 20.23 -10.97 1.27
CA THR A 217 21.03 -9.83 1.75
C THR A 217 20.19 -8.57 1.92
N LEU A 218 19.32 -8.25 0.96
CA LEU A 218 18.49 -7.04 1.05
C LEU A 218 17.38 -7.21 2.09
N ILE A 219 16.74 -8.38 2.16
CA ILE A 219 15.72 -8.68 3.18
C ILE A 219 16.33 -8.61 4.59
N GLN A 220 17.52 -9.16 4.79
CA GLN A 220 18.24 -9.04 6.07
C GLN A 220 18.56 -7.58 6.41
N ALA A 221 18.99 -6.79 5.43
CA ALA A 221 19.23 -5.36 5.65
C ALA A 221 17.95 -4.61 6.02
N PHE A 222 16.80 -4.93 5.38
CA PHE A 222 15.50 -4.35 5.72
C PHE A 222 15.15 -4.65 7.18
N TRP A 223 15.22 -5.91 7.60
CA TRP A 223 14.90 -6.30 8.97
C TRP A 223 15.85 -5.70 9.99
N ALA A 224 17.13 -5.60 9.67
CA ALA A 224 18.11 -4.91 10.52
C ALA A 224 17.75 -3.42 10.71
N GLY A 225 17.22 -2.76 9.67
CA GLY A 225 16.74 -1.38 9.75
C GLY A 225 15.39 -1.25 10.45
N TYR A 226 14.49 -2.22 10.25
CA TYR A 226 13.18 -2.27 10.89
C TYR A 226 13.28 -2.47 12.40
N GLY A 227 14.34 -3.15 12.87
CA GLY A 227 14.72 -3.22 14.29
C GLY A 227 13.81 -4.11 15.15
N THR A 228 12.90 -4.87 14.54
CA THR A 228 12.02 -5.81 15.25
C THR A 228 12.10 -7.18 14.61
N ASP A 229 12.37 -8.18 15.44
CA ASP A 229 12.18 -9.57 15.06
C ASP A 229 10.69 -9.92 15.24
N LEU A 230 9.95 -9.90 14.13
CA LEU A 230 8.55 -10.30 14.13
C LEU A 230 8.51 -11.84 14.20
N GLN A 231 8.39 -12.36 15.42
CA GLN A 231 8.22 -13.79 15.71
C GLN A 231 6.83 -14.26 15.22
N ILE A 232 6.69 -14.37 13.91
CA ILE A 232 5.45 -14.73 13.23
C ILE A 232 5.45 -16.25 12.99
N PRO A 233 4.41 -16.96 13.47
CA PRO A 233 4.33 -18.40 13.29
C PRO A 233 4.35 -18.80 11.81
N PRO A 234 5.04 -19.89 11.43
CA PRO A 234 5.11 -20.33 10.03
C PRO A 234 3.75 -20.42 9.34
N LEU A 235 2.73 -20.98 10.00
CA LEU A 235 1.38 -21.07 9.45
C LEU A 235 0.79 -19.70 9.06
N VAL A 236 1.09 -18.65 9.82
CA VAL A 236 0.65 -17.28 9.53
C VAL A 236 1.40 -16.71 8.33
N ILE A 237 2.70 -16.96 8.20
CA ILE A 237 3.50 -16.57 7.03
C ILE A 237 2.88 -17.18 5.77
N GLN A 238 2.57 -18.48 5.79
CA GLN A 238 1.98 -19.19 4.65
C GLN A 238 0.58 -18.64 4.29
N TRP A 239 -0.23 -18.33 5.30
CA TRP A 239 -1.55 -17.71 5.10
C TRP A 239 -1.45 -16.32 4.45
N LEU A 240 -0.53 -15.49 4.93
CA LEU A 240 -0.32 -14.14 4.39
C LEU A 240 0.25 -14.18 2.96
N LEU A 241 1.12 -15.14 2.64
CA LEU A 241 1.60 -15.37 1.27
C LEU A 241 0.43 -15.69 0.33
N LEU A 242 -0.48 -16.58 0.73
CA LEU A 242 -1.68 -16.91 -0.06
C LEU A 242 -2.59 -15.68 -0.26
N GLN A 243 -2.80 -14.89 0.79
CA GLN A 243 -3.58 -13.65 0.69
C GLN A 243 -2.96 -12.66 -0.30
N CYS A 244 -1.64 -12.49 -0.23
CA CYS A 244 -0.91 -11.56 -1.10
C CYS A 244 -0.93 -12.02 -2.56
N SER A 245 -0.63 -13.30 -2.84
CA SER A 245 -0.67 -13.84 -4.20
C SER A 245 -2.08 -13.75 -4.81
N THR A 246 -3.12 -14.07 -4.04
CA THR A 246 -4.52 -13.93 -4.48
C THR A 246 -4.89 -12.48 -4.81
N GLY A 247 -4.36 -11.53 -4.04
CA GLY A 247 -4.52 -10.09 -4.33
C GLY A 247 -3.89 -9.68 -5.66
N ILE A 248 -2.71 -10.21 -5.97
CA ILE A 248 -2.04 -10.02 -7.27
C ILE A 248 -2.87 -10.62 -8.39
N PHE A 249 -3.31 -11.88 -8.26
CA PHE A 249 -4.12 -12.54 -9.28
C PHE A 249 -5.46 -11.82 -9.53
N THR A 250 -6.07 -11.26 -8.49
CA THR A 250 -7.28 -10.43 -8.61
C THR A 250 -7.05 -9.19 -9.48
N TYR A 251 -5.87 -8.58 -9.38
CA TYR A 251 -5.50 -7.43 -10.20
C TYR A 251 -5.22 -7.84 -11.65
N VAL A 252 -4.37 -8.85 -11.86
CA VAL A 252 -3.94 -9.23 -13.23
C VAL A 252 -5.08 -9.83 -14.06
N ASN A 253 -6.09 -10.42 -13.41
CA ASN A 253 -7.32 -10.88 -14.06
C ASN A 253 -8.17 -9.72 -14.62
N GLN A 254 -7.92 -8.47 -14.21
CA GLN A 254 -8.59 -7.27 -14.72
C GLN A 254 -7.69 -6.45 -15.65
N ILE A 255 -6.38 -6.46 -15.40
CA ILE A 255 -5.37 -5.68 -16.12
C ILE A 255 -4.18 -6.59 -16.36
N ALA A 256 -3.96 -7.01 -17.61
CA ALA A 256 -2.82 -7.86 -17.96
C ALA A 256 -1.49 -7.19 -17.56
N ASP A 257 -0.69 -7.90 -16.75
CA ASP A 257 0.62 -7.47 -16.26
C ASP A 257 1.45 -8.72 -15.94
N ASP A 258 2.12 -9.27 -16.94
CA ASP A 258 2.87 -10.53 -16.84
C ASP A 258 3.97 -10.48 -15.77
N ARG A 259 4.60 -9.30 -15.60
CA ARG A 259 5.64 -9.10 -14.57
C ARG A 259 5.04 -9.23 -13.18
N PHE A 260 3.88 -8.62 -12.96
CA PHE A 260 3.21 -8.68 -11.67
C PHE A 260 2.57 -10.05 -11.43
N GLU A 261 2.05 -10.71 -12.47
CA GLU A 261 1.58 -12.09 -12.37
C GLU A 261 2.70 -13.04 -11.93
N ALA A 262 3.91 -12.91 -12.48
CA ALA A 262 5.08 -13.72 -12.08
C ALA A 262 5.43 -13.54 -10.60
N VAL A 263 5.26 -12.35 -10.03
CA VAL A 263 5.41 -12.10 -8.58
C VAL A 263 4.37 -12.90 -7.80
N GLY A 264 3.11 -12.91 -8.25
CA GLY A 264 2.04 -13.71 -7.64
C GLY A 264 2.32 -15.20 -7.68
N THR A 265 2.79 -15.71 -8.82
CA THR A 265 3.19 -17.12 -8.98
C THR A 265 4.34 -17.50 -8.06
N ALA A 266 5.38 -16.65 -7.96
CA ALA A 266 6.49 -16.90 -7.05
C ALA A 266 6.04 -16.92 -5.58
N MET A 267 5.11 -16.04 -5.18
CA MET A 267 4.52 -16.06 -3.84
C MET A 267 3.72 -17.34 -3.58
N LEU A 268 2.86 -17.74 -4.53
CA LEU A 268 2.04 -18.94 -4.40
C LEU A 268 2.91 -20.20 -4.30
N ALA A 269 3.98 -20.28 -5.09
CA ALA A 269 4.93 -21.41 -5.03
C ALA A 269 5.66 -21.54 -3.69
N GLN A 270 5.74 -20.46 -2.89
CA GLN A 270 6.28 -20.51 -1.53
C GLN A 270 5.25 -20.91 -0.48
N VAL A 271 3.97 -20.98 -0.83
CA VAL A 271 2.92 -21.48 0.06
C VAL A 271 3.13 -22.97 0.26
N THR A 272 3.70 -23.34 1.40
CA THR A 272 3.96 -24.72 1.81
C THR A 272 2.95 -25.15 2.85
N LEU A 273 2.36 -26.34 2.67
CA LEU A 273 1.37 -26.90 3.57
C LEU A 273 2.02 -28.03 4.38
N PRO A 274 2.07 -27.95 5.72
CA PRO A 274 2.56 -29.05 6.54
C PRO A 274 1.84 -30.37 6.20
N ASN A 275 2.64 -31.42 5.92
CA ASN A 275 2.25 -32.79 5.52
C ASN A 275 2.04 -33.07 4.02
N HIS A 276 2.51 -32.19 3.13
CA HIS A 276 2.66 -32.49 1.70
C HIS A 276 3.98 -31.98 1.13
#